data_AF-A0A5J4S943-F1
#
_entry.id   AF-A0A5J4S943-F1
#
_cell.length_a   1.000
_cell.length_b   1.000
_cell.length_c   1.000
_cell.angle_alpha   90.00
_cell.angle_beta   90.00
_cell.angle_gamma   90.00
#
_symmetry.space_group_name_H-M   'P 1'
#
loop_
_entity.id
_entity.type
_entity.pdbx_description
1 polymer ?
#
loop_
_entity_poly.entity_id
_entity_poly.type
_entity_poly.pdbx_seq_one_letter_code
_entity_poly.pdbx_strand_id
1 'polypeptide(L)'
;MRYHEILALANTLSKEEQHQLILSLSYLGQEETGALRSRFTALINKQAPCPHCGGKHYRRYGKARGAQQFKCKDCNRTFTEYTGTWLDGIHKKSLAEPYMSLMIEENSLDKIKEKLHINKKTAFDWRHKILSTNRTPARNSQAW
;
A
#
# COMPACT_ATOMS: atom_id res chain seq x y z
N MET A 1 21.84 -20.52 9.51
CA MET A 1 22.32 -19.28 10.17
C MET A 1 21.28 -18.81 11.18
N ARG A 2 21.69 -18.57 12.42
CA ARG A 2 20.83 -18.00 13.47
C ARG A 2 20.77 -16.48 13.33
N TYR A 3 19.71 -15.85 13.83
CA TYR A 3 19.49 -14.40 13.74
C TYR A 3 20.71 -13.56 14.17
N HIS A 4 21.38 -13.96 15.25
CA HIS A 4 22.57 -13.28 15.76
C HIS A 4 23.77 -13.33 14.80
N GLU A 5 23.90 -14.42 14.02
CA GLU A 5 24.98 -14.56 13.03
C GLU A 5 24.75 -13.60 11.86
N ILE A 6 23.50 -13.43 11.42
CA ILE A 6 23.13 -12.49 10.36
C ILE A 6 23.39 -11.04 10.79
N LEU A 7 23.02 -10.68 12.03
CA LEU A 7 23.25 -9.34 12.57
C LEU A 7 24.74 -9.01 12.69
N ALA A 8 25.56 -9.97 13.14
CA ALA A 8 27.00 -9.77 13.23
C ALA A 8 27.60 -9.46 11.85
N LEU A 9 27.20 -10.22 10.82
CA LEU A 9 27.65 -10.01 9.44
C LEU A 9 27.13 -8.70 8.83
N ALA A 10 25.89 -8.30 9.15
CA ALA A 10 25.35 -7.03 8.67
C ALA A 10 26.12 -5.83 9.26
N ASN A 11 26.56 -5.93 10.53
CA ASN A 11 27.31 -4.88 11.19
C ASN A 11 28.76 -4.74 10.70
N THR A 12 29.33 -5.76 10.04
CA THR A 12 30.69 -5.69 9.47
C THR A 12 30.75 -4.96 8.13
N LEU A 13 29.61 -4.70 7.48
CA LEU A 13 29.53 -3.97 6.22
C LEU A 13 29.79 -2.47 6.41
N SER A 14 30.26 -1.79 5.36
CA SER A 14 30.36 -0.32 5.37
C SER A 14 28.98 0.34 5.49
N LYS A 15 28.91 1.62 5.85
CA LYS A 15 27.63 2.35 5.98
C LYS A 15 26.83 2.34 4.68
N GLU A 16 27.49 2.42 3.52
CA GLU A 16 26.84 2.37 2.22
C GLU A 16 26.29 0.96 1.93
N GLU A 17 27.08 -0.07 2.18
CA GLU A 17 26.66 -1.47 1.98
C GLU A 17 25.55 -1.89 2.96
N GLN A 18 25.59 -1.41 4.21
CA GLN A 18 24.50 -1.58 5.17
C GLN A 18 23.21 -0.97 4.64
N HIS A 19 23.30 0.22 4.04
CA HIS A 19 22.15 0.90 3.45
C HIS A 19 21.61 0.12 2.23
N GLN A 20 22.47 -0.33 1.32
CA GLN A 20 22.08 -1.16 0.17
C GLN A 20 21.47 -2.50 0.60
N LEU A 21 22.00 -3.13 1.66
CA LEU A 21 21.47 -4.36 2.23
C LEU A 21 20.07 -4.14 2.82
N ILE A 22 19.86 -3.07 3.59
CA ILE A 22 18.55 -2.71 4.15
C ILE A 22 17.54 -2.47 3.02
N LEU A 23 17.93 -1.74 1.97
CA LEU A 23 17.07 -1.52 0.80
C LEU A 23 16.68 -2.85 0.15
N SER A 24 17.65 -3.72 -0.10
CA SER A 24 17.44 -5.03 -0.74
C SER A 24 16.58 -5.97 0.11
N LEU A 25 16.83 -6.08 1.41
CA LEU A 25 16.02 -6.88 2.34
C LEU A 25 14.61 -6.32 2.49
N SER A 26 14.47 -4.99 2.44
CA SER A 26 13.16 -4.36 2.49
C SER A 26 12.35 -4.53 1.20
N TYR A 27 13.03 -4.75 0.07
CA TYR A 27 12.42 -5.14 -1.20
C TYR A 27 11.99 -6.62 -1.16
N LEU A 28 12.84 -7.50 -0.63
CA LEU A 28 12.53 -8.93 -0.44
C LEU A 28 11.36 -9.19 0.52
N GLY A 29 11.04 -8.23 1.39
CA GLY A 29 9.93 -8.30 2.34
C GLY A 29 8.60 -7.69 1.88
N GLN A 30 8.50 -7.15 0.65
CA GLN A 30 7.29 -6.42 0.24
C GLN A 30 6.86 -6.71 -1.21
N GLU A 31 5.81 -7.51 -1.34
CA GLU A 31 4.87 -7.54 -2.48
C GLU A 31 3.93 -6.31 -2.51
N GLU A 32 4.32 -5.19 -1.89
CA GLU A 32 3.48 -4.00 -1.76
C GLU A 32 4.05 -2.83 -2.55
N THR A 33 3.26 -2.34 -3.51
CA THR A 33 3.62 -1.22 -4.40
C THR A 33 4.23 -0.04 -3.62
N GLY A 34 5.38 0.48 -4.05
CA GLY A 34 6.17 1.47 -3.29
C GLY A 34 5.39 2.67 -2.74
N ALA A 35 4.34 3.13 -3.44
CA ALA A 35 3.46 4.20 -2.96
C ALA A 35 2.73 3.88 -1.63
N LEU A 36 2.36 2.62 -1.39
CA LEU A 36 1.72 2.19 -0.14
C LEU A 36 2.71 2.15 1.01
N ARG A 37 3.94 1.70 0.75
CA ARG A 37 5.02 1.75 1.72
C ARG A 37 5.29 3.20 2.15
N SER A 38 5.34 4.13 1.20
CA SER A 38 5.49 5.56 1.50
C SER A 38 4.33 6.08 2.36
N ARG A 39 3.08 5.70 2.05
CA ARG A 39 1.91 6.08 2.85
C ARG A 39 1.95 5.49 4.25
N PHE A 40 2.33 4.22 4.41
CA PHE A 40 2.50 3.59 5.71
C PHE A 40 3.53 4.33 6.56
N THR A 41 4.72 4.60 6.02
CA THR A 41 5.78 5.35 6.70
C THR A 41 5.29 6.75 7.10
N ALA A 42 4.59 7.46 6.20
CA ALA A 42 4.02 8.78 6.51
C ALA A 42 2.98 8.72 7.63
N LEU A 43 2.14 7.69 7.69
CA LEU A 43 1.17 7.50 8.76
C LEU A 43 1.84 7.23 10.11
N ILE A 44 2.89 6.40 10.10
CA ILE A 44 3.68 6.09 11.30
C ILE A 44 4.36 7.36 11.85
N ASN A 45 4.94 8.17 10.97
CA ASN A 45 5.65 9.41 11.33
C ASN A 45 4.71 10.63 11.52
N LYS A 46 3.38 10.43 11.51
CA LYS A 46 2.38 11.52 11.65
C LYS A 46 2.42 12.60 10.57
N GLN A 47 2.95 12.24 9.39
CA GLN A 47 3.07 13.14 8.25
C GLN A 47 1.86 13.06 7.31
N ALA A 48 1.11 11.94 7.34
CA ALA A 48 -0.13 11.79 6.59
C ALA A 48 -1.37 12.04 7.48
N PRO A 49 -2.41 12.73 6.98
CA PRO A 49 -3.64 12.96 7.74
C PRO A 49 -4.55 11.72 7.78
N CYS A 50 -5.51 11.72 8.69
CA CYS A 50 -6.60 10.76 8.69
C CYS A 50 -7.38 10.86 7.37
N PRO A 51 -7.60 9.75 6.64
CA PRO A 51 -8.29 9.78 5.35
C PRO A 51 -9.77 10.16 5.45
N HIS A 52 -10.32 10.15 6.67
CA HIS A 52 -11.74 10.37 6.92
C HIS A 52 -12.11 11.82 7.27
N CYS A 53 -11.20 12.55 7.93
CA CYS A 53 -11.47 13.90 8.43
C CYS A 53 -10.31 14.89 8.23
N GLY A 54 -9.15 14.46 7.71
CA GLY A 54 -7.99 15.32 7.54
C GLY A 54 -7.16 15.55 8.82
N GLY A 55 -7.64 15.13 9.99
CA GLY A 55 -6.95 15.33 11.27
C GLY A 55 -5.67 14.50 11.41
N LYS A 56 -4.67 15.02 12.12
CA LYS A 56 -3.38 14.33 12.39
C LYS A 56 -3.33 13.63 13.75
N HIS A 57 -4.39 13.77 14.57
CA HIS A 57 -4.46 13.13 15.88
C HIS A 57 -5.03 11.72 15.73
N TYR A 58 -4.16 10.73 15.67
CA TYR A 58 -4.54 9.33 15.67
C TYR A 58 -3.49 8.49 16.41
N ARG A 59 -3.83 7.26 16.79
CA ARG A 59 -2.89 6.31 17.42
C ARG A 59 -2.88 4.97 16.69
N ARG A 60 -1.80 4.19 16.86
CA ARG A 60 -1.81 2.78 16.46
C ARG A 60 -2.88 2.03 17.27
N TYR A 61 -3.61 1.13 16.63
CA TYR A 61 -4.76 0.43 17.19
C TYR A 61 -4.76 -1.03 16.72
N GLY A 62 -3.68 -1.76 17.04
CA GLY A 62 -3.53 -3.16 16.65
C GLY A 62 -3.34 -3.37 15.14
N LYS A 63 -3.69 -4.57 14.66
CA LYS A 63 -3.60 -4.94 13.24
C LYS A 63 -4.94 -5.50 12.75
N ALA A 64 -5.27 -5.25 11.49
CA ALA A 64 -6.46 -5.78 10.85
C ALA A 64 -6.08 -6.41 9.50
N ARG A 65 -6.34 -7.72 9.33
CA ARG A 65 -6.05 -8.46 8.08
C ARG A 65 -4.60 -8.26 7.59
N GLY A 66 -3.63 -8.32 8.52
CA GLY A 66 -2.20 -8.11 8.24
C GLY A 66 -1.73 -6.65 8.23
N ALA A 67 -2.65 -5.70 8.06
CA ALA A 67 -2.37 -4.27 7.97
C ALA A 67 -2.26 -3.60 9.35
N GLN A 68 -1.51 -2.50 9.44
CA GLN A 68 -1.51 -1.68 10.66
C GLN A 68 -2.81 -0.88 10.76
N GLN A 69 -3.57 -1.07 11.83
CA GLN A 69 -4.78 -0.29 12.07
C GLN A 69 -4.45 0.97 12.90
N PHE A 70 -5.07 2.08 12.54
CA PHE A 70 -4.99 3.36 13.23
C PHE A 70 -6.39 3.77 13.70
N LYS A 71 -6.48 4.48 14.83
CA LYS A 71 -7.71 5.07 15.37
C LYS A 71 -7.55 6.58 15.45
N CYS A 72 -8.35 7.32 14.71
CA CYS A 72 -8.42 8.78 14.78
C CYS A 72 -9.07 9.20 16.10
N LYS A 73 -8.50 10.22 16.74
CA LYS A 73 -9.05 10.85 17.95
C LYS A 73 -10.05 11.94 17.61
N ASP A 74 -9.89 12.60 16.47
CA ASP A 74 -10.77 13.70 16.05
C ASP A 74 -12.15 13.20 15.59
N CYS A 75 -12.19 12.16 14.74
CA CYS A 75 -13.45 11.62 14.22
C CYS A 75 -13.82 10.22 14.73
N ASN A 76 -13.03 9.68 15.66
CA ASN A 76 -13.22 8.35 16.26
C ASN A 76 -13.33 7.17 15.26
N ARG A 77 -12.97 7.34 13.99
CA ARG A 77 -12.98 6.26 12.98
C ARG A 77 -11.63 5.52 12.94
N THR A 78 -11.68 4.24 12.58
CA THR A 78 -10.48 3.45 12.29
C THR A 78 -10.15 3.49 10.80
N PHE A 79 -8.87 3.32 10.49
CA PHE A 79 -8.38 3.22 9.12
C PHE A 79 -7.06 2.45 9.08
N THR A 80 -6.64 2.03 7.91
CA THR A 80 -5.35 1.39 7.64
C THR A 80 -4.59 2.20 6.60
N GLU A 81 -3.36 1.79 6.30
CA GLU A 81 -2.56 2.27 5.18
C GLU A 81 -3.30 2.15 3.83
N TYR A 82 -4.23 1.20 3.69
CA TYR A 82 -5.02 1.02 2.46
C TYR A 82 -6.34 1.80 2.42
N THR A 83 -6.79 2.38 3.54
CA THR A 83 -8.07 3.10 3.55
C THR A 83 -8.04 4.27 2.58
N GLY A 84 -9.04 4.33 1.70
CA GLY A 84 -9.11 5.35 0.65
C GLY A 84 -8.18 5.12 -0.54
N THR A 85 -7.49 3.98 -0.60
CA THR A 85 -6.79 3.52 -1.81
C THR A 85 -7.60 2.45 -2.52
N TRP A 86 -7.23 2.12 -3.76
CA TRP A 86 -7.91 1.06 -4.50
C TRP A 86 -7.73 -0.33 -3.85
N LEU A 87 -6.78 -0.48 -2.91
CA LEU A 87 -6.53 -1.72 -2.17
C LEU A 87 -7.37 -1.89 -0.91
N ASP A 88 -8.16 -0.89 -0.54
CA ASP A 88 -9.08 -0.99 0.59
C ASP A 88 -10.00 -2.20 0.41
N GLY A 89 -10.18 -3.06 1.41
CA GLY A 89 -11.03 -4.26 1.27
C GLY A 89 -10.59 -5.31 0.23
N ILE A 90 -9.45 -5.15 -0.46
CA ILE A 90 -8.91 -6.20 -1.34
C ILE A 90 -8.24 -7.27 -0.49
N HIS A 91 -8.63 -8.53 -0.70
CA HIS A 91 -8.09 -9.68 0.04
C HIS A 91 -6.77 -10.19 -0.55
N LYS A 92 -6.69 -10.36 -1.88
CA LYS A 92 -5.51 -10.87 -2.58
C LYS A 92 -4.49 -9.77 -2.90
N LYS A 93 -4.01 -9.06 -1.87
CA LYS A 93 -3.09 -7.91 -2.06
C LYS A 93 -1.76 -8.28 -2.72
N SER A 94 -1.31 -9.53 -2.57
CA SER A 94 -0.14 -10.07 -3.26
C SER A 94 -0.23 -9.95 -4.79
N LEU A 95 -1.45 -9.97 -5.35
CA LEU A 95 -1.67 -9.81 -6.78
C LEU A 95 -1.75 -8.34 -7.22
N ALA A 96 -1.61 -7.38 -6.31
CA ALA A 96 -1.82 -5.97 -6.61
C ALA A 96 -0.79 -5.43 -7.61
N GLU A 97 0.48 -5.68 -7.35
CA GLU A 97 1.57 -5.27 -8.22
C GLU A 97 1.47 -5.92 -9.62
N PRO A 98 1.40 -7.26 -9.77
CA PRO A 98 1.31 -7.85 -11.10
C PRO A 98 0.02 -7.45 -11.83
N TYR A 99 -1.08 -7.21 -11.11
CA TYR A 99 -2.29 -6.64 -11.71
C TYR A 99 -2.07 -5.22 -12.25
N MET A 100 -1.40 -4.35 -11.48
CA MET A 100 -1.08 -2.98 -11.93
C MET A 100 -0.17 -2.99 -13.16
N SER A 101 0.87 -3.83 -13.18
CA SER A 101 1.76 -3.97 -14.34
C SER A 101 0.99 -4.38 -15.59
N LEU A 102 0.11 -5.39 -15.48
CA LEU A 102 -0.71 -5.82 -16.62
C LEU A 102 -1.71 -4.77 -17.09
N MET A 103 -2.22 -3.92 -16.19
CA MET A 103 -3.06 -2.78 -16.57
C MET A 103 -2.27 -1.69 -17.31
N ILE A 104 -1.05 -1.40 -16.88
CA ILE A 104 -0.16 -0.41 -17.52
C ILE A 104 0.23 -0.89 -18.92
N GLU A 105 0.46 -2.20 -19.09
CA GLU A 105 0.64 -2.86 -20.38
C GLU A 105 -0.65 -3.00 -21.21
N GLU A 106 -1.76 -2.38 -20.77
CA GLU A 106 -3.05 -2.35 -21.48
C GLU A 106 -3.64 -3.75 -21.78
N ASN A 107 -3.30 -4.77 -20.98
CA ASN A 107 -3.83 -6.12 -21.19
C ASN A 107 -5.37 -6.14 -21.04
N SER A 108 -6.04 -6.97 -21.85
CA SER A 108 -7.47 -7.23 -21.70
C SER A 108 -7.79 -7.94 -20.38
N LEU A 109 -9.04 -7.84 -19.93
CA LEU A 109 -9.48 -8.53 -18.70
C LEU A 109 -9.35 -10.05 -18.81
N ASP A 110 -9.49 -10.60 -20.01
CA ASP A 110 -9.29 -12.04 -20.27
C ASP A 110 -7.82 -12.44 -20.10
N LYS A 111 -6.88 -11.66 -20.65
CA LYS A 111 -5.44 -11.89 -20.45
C LYS A 111 -5.04 -11.79 -18.97
N ILE A 112 -5.59 -10.81 -18.24
CA ILE A 112 -5.33 -10.66 -16.80
C ILE A 112 -5.90 -11.84 -16.00
N LYS A 113 -7.11 -12.28 -16.33
CA LYS A 113 -7.75 -13.47 -15.74
C LYS A 113 -6.85 -14.69 -15.86
N GLU A 114 -6.32 -14.91 -17.06
CA GLU A 114 -5.43 -16.04 -17.39
C GLU A 114 -4.08 -15.93 -16.66
N LYS A 115 -3.41 -14.79 -16.75
CA LYS A 115 -2.08 -14.58 -16.15
C LYS A 115 -2.09 -14.63 -14.61
N LEU A 116 -3.13 -14.11 -13.97
CA LEU A 116 -3.20 -13.99 -12.49
C LEU A 116 -4.09 -15.05 -11.84
N HIS A 117 -4.71 -15.93 -12.62
CA HIS A 117 -5.64 -16.95 -12.14
C HIS A 117 -6.73 -16.40 -11.21
N ILE A 118 -7.32 -15.25 -11.59
CA ILE A 118 -8.45 -14.62 -10.89
C ILE A 118 -9.71 -14.70 -11.73
N ASN A 119 -10.88 -14.50 -11.12
CA ASN A 119 -12.12 -14.41 -11.89
C ASN A 119 -12.14 -13.10 -12.73
N LYS A 120 -12.68 -13.15 -13.96
CA LYS A 120 -12.80 -11.98 -14.84
C LYS A 120 -13.57 -10.83 -14.18
N LYS A 121 -14.61 -11.14 -13.41
CA LYS A 121 -15.36 -10.15 -12.62
C LYS A 121 -14.46 -9.49 -11.57
N THR A 122 -13.62 -10.24 -10.87
CA THR A 122 -12.64 -9.68 -9.93
C THR A 122 -11.67 -8.74 -10.65
N ALA A 123 -11.17 -9.15 -11.82
CA ALA A 123 -10.32 -8.29 -12.63
C ALA A 123 -11.05 -7.01 -13.05
N PHE A 124 -12.31 -7.09 -13.47
CA PHE A 124 -13.13 -5.93 -13.81
C PHE A 124 -13.36 -4.99 -12.62
N ASP A 125 -13.77 -5.54 -11.48
CA ASP A 125 -14.03 -4.78 -10.25
C ASP A 125 -12.77 -4.03 -9.79
N TRP A 126 -11.59 -4.67 -9.88
CA TRP A 126 -10.31 -4.04 -9.52
C TRP A 126 -9.97 -2.89 -10.47
N ARG A 127 -10.16 -3.07 -11.79
CA ARG A 127 -9.95 -2.01 -12.79
C ARG A 127 -10.82 -0.81 -12.48
N HIS A 128 -12.11 -1.03 -12.24
CA HIS A 128 -13.03 0.04 -11.90
C HIS A 128 -12.62 0.79 -10.64
N LYS A 129 -12.15 0.06 -9.62
CA LYS A 129 -11.72 0.65 -8.37
C LYS A 129 -10.44 1.49 -8.50
N ILE A 130 -9.47 1.03 -9.28
CA ILE A 130 -8.26 1.79 -9.61
C ILE A 130 -8.64 3.09 -10.33
N LEU A 131 -9.48 2.99 -11.36
CA LEU A 131 -9.90 4.13 -12.16
C LEU A 131 -10.78 5.12 -11.38
N SER A 132 -11.59 4.66 -10.42
CA SER A 132 -12.39 5.55 -9.57
C SER A 132 -11.56 6.28 -8.52
N THR A 133 -10.51 5.63 -8.00
CA THR A 133 -9.60 6.24 -7.01
C THR A 133 -8.68 7.29 -7.65
N ASN A 134 -8.33 7.12 -8.93
CA ASN A 134 -7.50 8.06 -9.69
C ASN A 134 -8.27 9.27 -10.26
N ARG A 135 -9.58 9.37 -10.05
CA ARG A 135 -10.30 10.63 -10.35
C ARG A 135 -9.91 11.65 -9.29
N THR A 136 -8.95 12.51 -9.64
CA THR A 136 -8.76 13.79 -8.98
C THR A 136 -10.15 14.46 -8.88
N PRO A 137 -10.57 15.00 -7.73
CA PRO A 137 -11.73 15.88 -7.72
C PRO A 137 -11.42 16.97 -8.74
N ALA A 138 -12.21 17.05 -9.81
CA ALA A 138 -12.20 18.23 -10.66
C ALA A 138 -12.30 19.43 -9.71
N ARG A 139 -11.32 20.34 -9.76
CA ARG A 139 -11.47 21.66 -9.17
C ARG A 139 -12.72 22.26 -9.80
N ASN A 140 -13.87 22.17 -9.12
CA ASN A 140 -14.94 23.11 -9.35
C ASN A 140 -14.50 24.42 -8.70
N SER A 141 -13.69 25.16 -9.46
CA SER A 141 -13.69 26.60 -9.44
C SER A 141 -15.09 27.07 -9.86
N GLN A 142 -15.77 27.75 -8.93
CA GLN A 142 -16.81 28.77 -9.12
C GLN A 142 -18.03 28.44 -10.01
N ALA A 143 -19.22 28.51 -9.42
CA ALA A 143 -20.39 29.21 -9.98
C ALA A 143 -21.59 29.10 -9.03
N TRP A 144 -21.91 30.25 -8.40
CA TRP A 144 -23.17 30.70 -7.78
C TRP A 144 -23.84 29.86 -6.69
#